data_AF-A0A094WKY8-F1
#
_entry.id   AF-A0A094WKY8-F1
#
_cell.length_a   1.000
_cell.length_b   1.000
_cell.length_c   1.000
_cell.angle_alpha   90.00
_cell.angle_beta   90.00
_cell.angle_gamma   90.00
#
_symmetry.space_group_name_H-M   'P 1'
#
loop_
_entity.id
_entity.type
_entity.pdbx_description
1 polymer ?
#
loop_
_entity_poly.entity_id
_entity_poly.type
_entity_poly.pdbx_seq_one_letter_code
_entity_poly.pdbx_strand_id
1 'polypeptide(L)'
;MILFWLTFAAVLAMFLGTIFLWLLDIPMEVIKSMLLRNTTAAIAIELAYIYGGIASFTAAICTISGMIGAITGPFLFKKAKVSHSIAKGIAMGATAHAIGTARLMETDDEAGAISTLSFLLMAVVATCLTPLFIYMYS
;
A
#
# COMPACT_ATOMS: atom_id res chain seq x y z
N MET A 1 -9.75 12.03 -11.05
CA MET A 1 -8.63 12.56 -10.25
C MET A 1 -8.11 11.54 -9.24
N ILE A 2 -8.95 10.97 -8.35
CA ILE A 2 -8.51 9.98 -7.33
C ILE A 2 -7.81 8.78 -7.96
N LEU A 3 -8.45 8.12 -8.94
CA LEU A 3 -7.90 6.93 -9.59
C LEU A 3 -6.49 7.16 -10.17
N PHE A 4 -6.25 8.33 -10.78
CA PHE A 4 -4.96 8.70 -11.32
C PHE A 4 -3.86 8.77 -10.24
N TRP A 5 -4.16 9.37 -9.09
CA TRP A 5 -3.21 9.43 -7.98
C TRP A 5 -2.93 8.06 -7.38
N LEU A 6 -3.95 7.20 -7.30
CA LEU A 6 -3.79 5.83 -6.79
C LEU A 6 -2.97 4.97 -7.73
N THR A 7 -3.24 5.01 -9.04
CA THR A 7 -2.45 4.27 -10.03
C THR A 7 -1.00 4.76 -10.05
N PHE A 8 -0.79 6.07 -10.02
CA PHE A 8 0.55 6.64 -9.95
C PHE A 8 1.29 6.18 -8.69
N ALA A 9 0.66 6.26 -7.51
CA ALA A 9 1.23 5.81 -6.25
C ALA A 9 1.55 4.31 -6.27
N ALA A 10 0.65 3.47 -6.80
CA ALA A 10 0.84 2.02 -6.88
C ALA A 10 2.05 1.66 -7.74
N VAL A 11 2.12 2.21 -8.97
CA VAL A 11 3.22 1.97 -9.89
C VAL A 11 4.54 2.42 -9.27
N LEU A 12 4.58 3.62 -8.68
CA LEU A 12 5.79 4.15 -8.05
C LEU A 12 6.26 3.28 -6.88
N ALA A 13 5.35 2.91 -5.98
CA ALA A 13 5.68 2.09 -4.79
C ALA A 13 6.13 0.68 -5.17
N MET A 14 5.46 0.04 -6.14
CA MET A 14 5.83 -1.29 -6.63
C MET A 14 7.18 -1.25 -7.34
N PHE A 15 7.41 -0.26 -8.21
CA PHE A 15 8.66 -0.11 -8.97
C PHE A 15 9.85 0.20 -8.07
N LEU A 16 9.76 1.23 -7.22
CA LEU A 16 10.85 1.60 -6.32
C LEU A 16 11.16 0.49 -5.31
N GLY A 17 10.12 -0.12 -4.73
CA GLY A 17 10.29 -1.17 -3.74
C GLY A 17 10.97 -2.41 -4.30
N THR A 18 10.61 -2.82 -5.53
CA THR A 18 11.22 -4.00 -6.16
C THR A 18 12.62 -3.74 -6.65
N ILE A 19 12.89 -2.61 -7.30
CA ILE A 19 14.25 -2.26 -7.74
C ILE A 19 15.20 -2.17 -6.56
N PHE A 20 14.78 -1.55 -5.47
CA PHE A 20 15.62 -1.43 -4.29
C PHE A 20 16.03 -2.80 -3.72
N LEU A 21 15.09 -3.75 -3.65
CA LEU A 21 15.38 -5.11 -3.16
C LEU A 21 16.20 -5.94 -4.15
N TRP A 22 15.96 -5.75 -5.45
CA TRP A 22 16.74 -6.39 -6.50
C TRP A 22 18.21 -5.94 -6.48
N LEU A 23 18.47 -4.65 -6.27
CA LEU A 23 19.82 -4.10 -6.10
C LEU A 23 20.56 -4.62 -4.86
N LEU A 24 19.84 -5.20 -3.90
CA LEU A 24 20.39 -5.78 -2.67
C LEU A 24 20.55 -7.31 -2.75
N ASP A 25 20.38 -7.91 -3.93
CA ASP A 25 20.46 -9.36 -4.19
C ASP A 25 19.58 -10.19 -3.23
N ILE A 26 18.40 -9.66 -2.89
CA ILE A 26 17.45 -10.32 -1.99
C ILE A 26 16.79 -11.53 -2.69
N PRO A 27 16.54 -12.65 -1.97
CA PRO A 27 15.89 -13.82 -2.55
C PRO A 27 14.53 -13.48 -3.20
N MET A 28 14.25 -14.10 -4.34
CA MET A 28 13.07 -13.79 -5.16
C MET A 28 11.74 -13.97 -4.41
N GLU A 29 11.65 -14.98 -3.52
CA GLU A 29 10.46 -15.21 -2.69
C GLU A 29 10.15 -14.02 -1.77
N VAL A 30 11.19 -13.37 -1.24
CA VAL A 30 11.08 -12.18 -0.39
C VAL A 30 10.69 -10.96 -1.23
N ILE A 31 11.27 -10.81 -2.44
CA ILE A 31 10.89 -9.75 -3.39
C ILE A 31 9.42 -9.86 -3.76
N LYS A 32 8.95 -11.07 -4.09
CA LYS A 32 7.54 -11.35 -4.41
C LYS A 32 6.63 -11.02 -3.22
N SER A 33 6.95 -11.48 -2.02
CA SER A 33 6.19 -11.09 -0.81
C SER A 33 6.11 -9.57 -0.59
N MET A 34 7.22 -8.86 -0.82
CA MET A 34 7.29 -7.40 -0.69
C MET A 34 6.47 -6.67 -1.75
N LEU A 35 6.46 -7.18 -2.98
CA LEU A 35 5.64 -6.63 -4.06
C LEU A 35 4.14 -6.72 -3.73
N LEU A 36 3.72 -7.88 -3.21
CA LEU A 36 2.33 -8.18 -2.86
C LEU A 36 1.80 -7.33 -1.71
N ARG A 37 2.67 -6.80 -0.85
CA ARG A 37 2.33 -5.88 0.25
C ARG A 37 1.43 -4.72 -0.18
N ASN A 38 1.61 -4.22 -1.40
CA ASN A 38 0.92 -3.04 -1.92
C ASN A 38 -0.56 -3.29 -2.29
N THR A 39 -1.04 -4.53 -2.14
CA THR A 39 -2.46 -4.87 -2.24
C THR A 39 -3.12 -4.72 -0.85
N THR A 40 -3.95 -5.66 -0.42
CA THR A 40 -4.47 -5.71 0.94
C THR A 40 -3.96 -6.97 1.62
N ALA A 41 -3.86 -7.00 2.95
CA ALA A 41 -3.32 -8.17 3.65
C ALA A 41 -3.99 -9.48 3.21
N ALA A 42 -5.33 -9.51 3.12
CA ALA A 42 -6.07 -10.68 2.67
C ALA A 42 -5.72 -11.10 1.24
N ILE A 43 -5.68 -10.15 0.30
CA ILE A 43 -5.35 -10.42 -1.10
C ILE A 43 -3.87 -10.81 -1.24
N ALA A 44 -2.97 -10.10 -0.56
CA ALA A 44 -1.53 -10.30 -0.62
C ALA A 44 -1.11 -11.70 -0.16
N ILE A 45 -1.75 -12.20 0.90
CA ILE A 45 -1.49 -13.55 1.44
C ILE A 45 -1.89 -14.61 0.40
N GLU A 46 -3.08 -14.49 -0.19
CA GLU A 46 -3.53 -15.43 -1.24
C GLU A 46 -2.62 -15.39 -2.47
N LEU A 47 -2.25 -14.19 -2.93
CA LEU A 47 -1.33 -14.05 -4.05
C LEU A 47 0.07 -14.59 -3.73
N ALA A 48 0.50 -14.60 -2.46
CA ALA A 48 1.78 -15.17 -2.07
C ALA A 48 1.79 -16.68 -2.29
N TYR A 49 0.70 -17.37 -1.96
CA TYR A 49 0.55 -18.80 -2.26
C TYR A 49 0.55 -19.08 -3.77
N ILE A 50 -0.06 -18.19 -4.57
CA ILE A 50 -0.16 -18.36 -6.03
C ILE A 50 1.20 -18.13 -6.72
N TYR A 51 1.92 -17.09 -6.32
CA TYR A 51 3.11 -16.63 -7.06
C TYR A 51 4.46 -17.08 -6.46
N GLY A 52 4.43 -17.87 -5.37
CA GLY A 52 5.64 -18.36 -4.70
C GLY A 52 6.31 -17.30 -3.83
N GLY A 53 5.52 -16.52 -3.09
CA GLY A 53 5.99 -15.68 -1.99
C GLY A 53 5.81 -16.38 -0.65
N ILE A 54 6.40 -15.81 0.40
CA ILE A 54 6.28 -16.26 1.78
C ILE A 54 5.05 -15.61 2.43
N ALA A 55 3.93 -16.33 2.50
CA ALA A 55 2.65 -15.81 2.98
C ALA A 55 2.70 -15.19 4.39
N SER A 56 3.39 -15.83 5.33
CA SER A 56 3.55 -15.34 6.71
C SER A 56 4.32 -14.01 6.75
N PHE A 57 5.36 -13.87 5.93
CA PHE A 57 6.13 -12.65 5.81
C PHE A 57 5.33 -11.53 5.15
N THR A 58 4.56 -11.85 4.09
CA THR A 58 3.65 -10.91 3.44
C THR A 58 2.64 -10.32 4.44
N ALA A 59 2.02 -11.18 5.26
CA ALA A 59 1.08 -10.76 6.30
C ALA A 59 1.72 -9.79 7.32
N ALA A 60 2.92 -10.13 7.81
CA ALA A 60 3.66 -9.30 8.75
C ALA A 60 3.95 -7.92 8.16
N ILE A 61 4.44 -7.89 6.92
CA ILE A 61 4.88 -6.67 6.26
C ILE A 61 3.71 -5.76 5.85
N CYS A 62 2.57 -6.33 5.42
CA CYS A 62 1.32 -5.57 5.23
C CYS A 62 0.90 -4.85 6.52
N THR A 63 0.93 -5.58 7.64
CA THR A 63 0.54 -5.05 8.96
C THR A 63 1.49 -3.94 9.41
N ILE A 64 2.80 -4.19 9.35
CA ILE A 64 3.82 -3.22 9.75
C ILE A 64 3.72 -1.94 8.89
N SER A 65 3.58 -2.08 7.58
CA SER A 65 3.42 -0.93 6.68
C SER A 65 2.19 -0.10 7.02
N GLY A 66 1.06 -0.76 7.30
CA GLY A 66 -0.18 -0.08 7.71
C GLY A 66 -0.01 0.66 9.03
N MET A 67 0.66 0.05 10.02
CA MET A 67 0.95 0.68 11.31
C MET A 67 1.88 1.89 11.18
N ILE A 68 2.96 1.77 10.40
CA ILE A 68 3.88 2.88 10.14
C ILE A 68 3.12 4.05 9.53
N GLY A 69 2.27 3.79 8.52
CA GLY A 69 1.44 4.83 7.90
C GLY A 69 0.46 5.48 8.88
N ALA A 70 -0.20 4.70 9.75
CA ALA A 70 -1.11 5.21 10.76
C ALA A 70 -0.42 6.12 11.81
N ILE A 71 0.81 5.78 12.20
CA ILE A 71 1.59 6.57 13.16
C ILE A 71 2.14 7.83 12.51
N THR A 72 2.72 7.70 11.32
CA THR A 72 3.47 8.78 10.65
C THR A 72 2.57 9.74 9.86
N GLY A 73 1.45 9.26 9.31
CA GLY A 73 0.55 10.04 8.45
C GLY A 73 0.05 11.33 9.08
N PRO A 74 -0.59 11.30 10.27
CA PRO A 74 -1.07 12.51 10.95
C PRO A 74 0.04 13.51 11.24
N PHE A 75 1.23 13.02 11.64
CA PHE A 75 2.40 13.86 11.87
C PHE A 75 2.87 14.55 10.59
N LEU A 76 2.94 13.81 9.48
CA LEU A 76 3.33 14.33 8.17
C LEU A 76 2.33 15.36 7.65
N PHE A 77 1.03 15.13 7.78
CA PHE A 77 0.01 16.12 7.40
C PHE A 77 0.16 17.43 8.16
N LYS A 78 0.40 17.35 9.48
CA LYS A 78 0.64 18.54 10.31
C LYS A 78 1.91 19.28 9.88
N LYS A 79 3.01 18.56 9.62
CA LYS A 79 4.29 19.16 9.19
C LYS A 79 4.20 19.78 7.81
N ALA A 80 3.54 19.13 6.87
CA ALA A 80 3.34 19.59 5.50
C ALA A 80 2.16 20.58 5.35
N LYS A 81 1.47 20.92 6.44
CA LYS A 81 0.30 21.81 6.47
C LYS A 81 -0.83 21.37 5.53
N VAL A 82 -1.04 20.06 5.42
CA VAL A 82 -2.13 19.47 4.62
C VAL A 82 -3.42 19.51 5.43
N SER A 83 -4.32 20.41 5.07
CA SER A 83 -5.62 20.57 5.74
C SER A 83 -6.77 19.86 5.02
N HIS A 84 -6.68 19.70 3.69
CA HIS A 84 -7.79 19.22 2.86
C HIS A 84 -8.11 17.73 3.10
N SER A 85 -9.36 17.43 3.47
CA SER A 85 -9.80 16.05 3.80
C SER A 85 -9.61 15.07 2.63
N ILE A 86 -9.90 15.50 1.39
CA ILE A 86 -9.62 14.71 0.17
C ILE A 86 -8.14 14.31 0.08
N ALA A 87 -7.22 15.24 0.30
CA ALA A 87 -5.79 14.98 0.18
C ALA A 87 -5.31 13.99 1.26
N LYS A 88 -5.73 14.19 2.51
CA LYS A 88 -5.43 13.26 3.61
C LYS A 88 -6.01 11.88 3.35
N GLY A 89 -7.25 11.81 2.87
CA GLY A 89 -7.95 10.57 2.58
C GLY A 89 -7.24 9.74 1.51
N ILE A 90 -6.93 10.35 0.35
CA ILE A 90 -6.20 9.67 -0.72
C ILE A 90 -4.83 9.17 -0.22
N ALA A 91 -4.09 10.02 0.50
CA ALA A 91 -2.76 9.67 1.00
C ALA A 91 -2.80 8.50 2.01
N MET A 92 -3.69 8.54 3.00
CA MET A 92 -3.82 7.46 3.99
C MET A 92 -4.34 6.18 3.37
N GLY A 93 -5.36 6.26 2.51
CA GLY A 93 -5.95 5.09 1.85
C GLY A 93 -4.95 4.36 0.97
N ALA A 94 -4.09 5.10 0.26
CA ALA A 94 -3.07 4.54 -0.62
C ALA A 94 -1.85 3.95 0.10
N THR A 95 -1.53 4.39 1.33
CA THR A 95 -0.24 4.07 1.99
C THR A 95 -0.37 3.32 3.32
N ALA A 96 -1.43 3.57 4.07
CA ALA A 96 -1.64 3.08 5.42
C ALA A 96 -2.83 2.10 5.54
N HIS A 97 -3.55 1.90 4.43
CA HIS A 97 -4.64 0.94 4.28
C HIS A 97 -5.73 1.09 5.36
N ALA A 98 -6.32 -0.01 5.81
CA ALA A 98 -7.38 -0.03 6.81
C ALA A 98 -6.95 0.56 8.17
N ILE A 99 -5.72 0.28 8.62
CA ILE A 99 -5.21 0.75 9.93
C ILE A 99 -5.11 2.28 9.94
N GLY A 100 -4.52 2.86 8.90
CA GLY A 100 -4.43 4.32 8.78
C GLY A 100 -5.77 4.99 8.50
N THR A 101 -6.66 4.31 7.76
CA THR A 101 -8.03 4.79 7.54
C THR A 101 -8.79 4.91 8.86
N ALA A 102 -8.73 3.90 9.73
CA ALA A 102 -9.33 3.94 11.06
C ALA A 102 -8.77 5.11 11.88
N ARG A 103 -7.45 5.29 11.88
CA ARG A 103 -6.79 6.39 12.59
C ARG A 103 -7.19 7.77 12.07
N LEU A 104 -7.39 7.92 10.75
CA LEU A 104 -7.82 9.18 10.17
C LEU A 104 -9.26 9.51 10.56
N MET A 105 -10.13 8.49 10.56
CA MET A 105 -11.55 8.60 10.90
C MET A 105 -11.78 9.01 12.37
N GLU A 106 -10.84 8.72 13.28
CA GLU A 106 -10.88 9.24 14.66
C GLU A 106 -10.78 10.78 14.74
N THR A 107 -10.29 11.44 13.70
CA THR A 107 -10.01 12.89 13.71
C THR A 107 -10.70 13.68 12.60
N ASP A 108 -11.14 13.03 11.53
CA ASP A 108 -11.67 13.64 10.31
C ASP A 108 -12.52 12.61 9.56
N ASP A 109 -13.83 12.56 9.86
CA ASP A 109 -14.77 11.57 9.30
C ASP A 109 -14.83 11.61 7.77
N GLU A 110 -14.81 12.82 7.19
CA GLU A 110 -14.81 13.01 5.74
C GLU A 110 -13.54 12.42 5.11
N ALA A 111 -12.37 12.72 5.69
CA ALA A 111 -11.13 12.15 5.20
C ALA A 111 -11.08 10.63 5.40
N GLY A 112 -11.65 10.11 6.48
CA GLY A 112 -11.80 8.67 6.74
C GLY A 112 -12.66 7.95 5.68
N ALA A 113 -13.79 8.54 5.29
CA ALA A 113 -14.64 8.02 4.22
C ALA A 113 -13.90 7.98 2.88
N ILE A 114 -13.19 9.07 2.54
CA ILE A 114 -12.38 9.16 1.31
C ILE A 114 -11.21 8.17 1.34
N SER A 115 -10.60 7.98 2.51
CA SER A 115 -9.53 7.01 2.75
C SER A 115 -10.02 5.58 2.54
N THR A 116 -11.22 5.25 3.01
CA THR A 116 -11.85 3.93 2.79
C THR A 116 -12.04 3.66 1.30
N LEU A 117 -12.63 4.61 0.56
CA LEU A 117 -12.78 4.50 -0.89
C LEU A 117 -11.43 4.35 -1.60
N SER A 118 -10.45 5.17 -1.21
CA SER A 118 -9.11 5.18 -1.80
C SER A 118 -8.38 3.86 -1.56
N PHE A 119 -8.46 3.31 -0.35
CA PHE A 119 -7.92 2.01 0.02
C PHE A 119 -8.50 0.87 -0.83
N LEU A 120 -9.83 0.83 -1.01
CA LEU A 120 -10.48 -0.21 -1.81
C LEU A 120 -10.12 -0.11 -3.29
N LEU A 121 -10.06 1.11 -3.84
CA LEU A 121 -9.63 1.32 -5.22
C LEU A 121 -8.15 0.96 -5.42
N MET A 122 -7.30 1.32 -4.46
CA MET A 122 -5.87 0.96 -4.47
C MET A 122 -5.68 -0.56 -4.50
N ALA A 123 -6.46 -1.29 -3.69
CA ALA A 123 -6.45 -2.75 -3.67
C ALA A 123 -6.69 -3.36 -5.06
N VAL A 124 -7.73 -2.89 -5.75
CA VAL A 124 -8.07 -3.36 -7.09
C VAL A 124 -6.93 -3.03 -8.06
N VAL A 125 -6.47 -1.78 -8.07
CA VAL A 125 -5.39 -1.33 -8.96
C VAL A 125 -4.11 -2.11 -8.75
N ALA A 126 -3.63 -2.22 -7.51
CA ALA A 126 -2.39 -2.94 -7.19
C ALA A 126 -2.50 -4.44 -7.51
N THR A 127 -3.67 -5.06 -7.29
CA THR A 127 -3.92 -6.46 -7.63
C THR A 127 -3.86 -6.68 -9.14
N CYS A 128 -4.49 -5.79 -9.93
CA CYS A 128 -4.42 -5.86 -11.40
C CYS A 128 -2.99 -5.65 -11.94
N LEU A 129 -2.19 -4.81 -11.27
CA LEU A 129 -0.80 -4.54 -11.67
C LEU A 129 0.17 -5.65 -11.24
N THR A 130 -0.15 -6.39 -10.18
CA THR A 130 0.71 -7.44 -9.62
C THR A 130 1.26 -8.44 -10.65
N PRO A 131 0.45 -9.09 -11.52
CA PRO A 131 0.97 -10.06 -12.47
C PRO A 131 2.01 -9.47 -13.45
N LEU A 132 1.84 -8.20 -13.84
CA LEU A 132 2.76 -7.51 -14.73
C LEU A 132 4.13 -7.29 -14.07
N PHE A 133 4.14 -6.86 -12.81
CA PHE A 133 5.39 -6.70 -12.05
C PHE A 133 6.04 -8.04 -11.74
N ILE A 134 5.26 -9.08 -11.39
CA ILE A 134 5.82 -10.41 -11.14
C ILE A 134 6.51 -10.95 -12.40
N TYR A 135 5.88 -10.83 -13.57
CA TYR A 135 6.48 -11.28 -14.84
C TYR A 135 7.80 -10.55 -15.18
N MET A 136 7.91 -9.27 -14.84
CA MET A 136 9.12 -8.48 -15.11
C MET A 136 10.35 -8.92 -14.29
N TYR A 137 10.13 -9.54 -13.13
CA TYR A 137 11.20 -9.99 -12.22
C TYR A 137 11.27 -11.53 -12.11
N SER A 138 10.54 -12.26 -12.95
CA SER A 138 10.57 -13.73 -13.00
C SER A 138 11.71 -14.26 -13.86
#